data_AF-A0A255DTS1-F1
#
_entry.id   AF-A0A255DTS1-F1
#
_cell.length_a   1.000
_cell.length_b   1.000
_cell.length_c   1.000
_cell.angle_alpha   90.00
_cell.angle_beta   90.00
_cell.angle_gamma   90.00
#
_symmetry.space_group_name_H-M   'P 1'
#
loop_
_entity.id
_entity.type
_entity.pdbx_description
1 polymer ?
#
loop_
_entity_poly.entity_id
_entity_poly.type
_entity_poly.pdbx_seq_one_letter_code
_entity_poly.pdbx_strand_id
1 'polypeptide(L)'
;MGQHTATRITLTGAALLGALTAGALATVSLSAAPSASASCASFFGIGNTASCTSTVTSIAIAVGTNATAYANGLFGGAFAFGTGATAVTSAGGLFNTATALGNDSESVAQGYLSMAFAGGVGGATSSALAGDPADFGNIAVNLSNQGTHISSATGLGNLSVNFLGNGSVVAVGNGDVGVNVGATGDVLAEGILSNATSLFGSATVIAKGASGPAVLGWAFDVLGTGNVVEAGAGPLAIAGSILQTGAVVTKEGPGINLTGLVVGGAAAVGNAKAAAAAPHAAGARSVTAVAHRARA
;
A
#
# COMPACT_ATOMS: atom_id res chain seq x y z
N MET A 1 -22.20 -59.97 26.92
CA MET A 1 -21.95 -58.59 26.45
C MET A 1 -20.48 -58.51 26.06
N GLY A 2 -20.01 -58.23 24.86
CA GLY A 2 -20.55 -58.12 23.51
C GLY A 2 -19.32 -58.31 22.60
N GLN A 3 -19.49 -59.03 21.49
CA GLN A 3 -18.42 -59.38 20.57
C GLN A 3 -17.97 -58.16 19.77
N HIS A 4 -16.66 -58.00 19.53
CA HIS A 4 -16.15 -57.20 18.42
C HIS A 4 -15.14 -58.01 17.61
N THR A 5 -15.65 -58.47 16.47
CA THR A 5 -14.93 -59.10 15.36
C THR A 5 -14.16 -58.03 14.59
N ALA A 6 -12.84 -58.15 14.49
CA ALA A 6 -12.02 -57.33 13.61
C ALA A 6 -11.55 -58.17 12.42
N THR A 7 -12.09 -57.85 11.24
CA THR A 7 -11.82 -58.49 9.96
C THR A 7 -10.55 -57.91 9.32
N ARG A 8 -9.75 -58.81 8.76
CA ARG A 8 -8.44 -58.61 8.10
C ARG A 8 -8.56 -57.85 6.77
N ILE A 9 -7.50 -57.15 6.36
CA ILE A 9 -7.08 -57.13 4.95
C ILE A 9 -5.55 -57.27 4.87
N THR A 10 -5.14 -58.39 4.28
CA THR A 10 -3.79 -58.74 3.85
C THR A 10 -3.63 -58.30 2.39
N LEU A 11 -2.56 -57.56 2.06
CA LEU A 11 -2.10 -57.43 0.67
C LEU A 11 -0.69 -58.01 0.56
N THR A 12 -0.66 -59.26 0.11
CA THR A 12 0.50 -60.03 -0.34
C THR A 12 0.70 -59.75 -1.83
N GLY A 13 1.92 -59.41 -2.27
CA GLY A 13 2.24 -59.52 -3.69
C GLY A 13 3.42 -58.71 -4.22
N ALA A 14 4.59 -59.36 -4.24
CA ALA A 14 5.59 -59.31 -5.32
C ALA A 14 6.53 -58.08 -5.44
N ALA A 15 7.60 -58.14 -4.63
CA ALA A 15 9.01 -58.04 -5.07
C ALA A 15 9.31 -58.94 -6.31
N LEU A 16 10.35 -58.84 -7.16
CA LEU A 16 11.55 -58.01 -7.40
C LEU A 16 12.22 -58.62 -8.68
N LEU A 17 13.16 -57.91 -9.32
CA LEU A 17 14.15 -58.36 -10.36
C LEU A 17 13.61 -58.64 -11.78
N GLY A 18 14.19 -58.23 -12.90
CA GLY A 18 15.43 -57.56 -13.37
C GLY A 18 15.26 -57.44 -14.92
N ALA A 19 16.09 -56.87 -15.78
CA ALA A 19 17.43 -56.33 -15.76
C ALA A 19 17.59 -55.44 -17.02
N LEU A 20 18.69 -54.69 -17.02
CA LEU A 20 19.17 -53.70 -17.97
C LEU A 20 18.97 -54.00 -19.47
N THR A 21 18.52 -52.98 -20.21
CA THR A 21 19.12 -52.63 -21.51
C THR A 21 19.29 -51.11 -21.59
N ALA A 22 20.51 -50.66 -21.33
CA ALA A 22 20.93 -49.29 -21.64
C ALA A 22 21.07 -49.16 -23.15
N GLY A 23 20.42 -48.14 -23.74
CA GLY A 23 20.45 -47.90 -25.17
C GLY A 23 19.88 -46.54 -25.55
N ALA A 24 20.55 -45.49 -25.10
CA ALA A 24 20.65 -44.17 -25.73
C ALA A 24 19.38 -43.58 -26.38
N LEU A 25 18.69 -42.70 -25.65
CA LEU A 25 18.37 -41.35 -26.14
C LEU A 25 17.94 -40.50 -24.95
N ALA A 26 18.89 -39.66 -24.54
CA ALA A 26 18.69 -38.61 -23.58
C ALA A 26 17.60 -37.65 -24.09
N THR A 27 16.85 -37.10 -23.13
CA THR A 27 16.28 -35.75 -23.18
C THR A 27 15.36 -35.46 -24.37
N VAL A 28 14.11 -35.89 -24.27
CA VAL A 28 13.03 -35.14 -24.93
C VAL A 28 11.88 -34.99 -23.97
N SER A 29 11.80 -33.75 -23.47
CA SER A 29 10.61 -33.09 -22.96
C SER A 29 9.85 -33.83 -21.86
N LEU A 30 10.43 -33.85 -20.66
CA LEU A 30 9.61 -33.47 -19.51
C LEU A 30 9.23 -32.00 -19.72
N SER A 31 8.16 -31.79 -20.49
CA SER A 31 7.45 -30.52 -20.74
C SER A 31 8.11 -29.29 -20.11
N ALA A 32 9.15 -28.75 -20.76
CA ALA A 32 9.62 -27.41 -20.45
C ALA A 32 8.42 -26.48 -20.69
N ALA A 33 8.05 -25.70 -19.68
CA ALA A 33 6.98 -24.74 -19.78
C ALA A 33 7.17 -23.90 -21.06
N PRO A 34 6.10 -23.65 -21.84
CA PRO A 34 6.22 -22.95 -23.10
C PRO A 34 6.92 -21.60 -22.92
N SER A 35 7.73 -21.18 -23.91
CA SER A 35 8.32 -19.85 -23.94
C SER A 35 7.23 -18.80 -23.74
N ALA A 36 7.34 -17.97 -22.71
CA ALA A 36 6.42 -16.86 -22.48
C ALA A 36 6.48 -15.90 -23.68
N SER A 37 5.53 -16.04 -24.60
CA SER A 37 5.41 -15.15 -25.74
C SER A 37 4.82 -13.84 -25.26
N ALA A 38 5.66 -12.80 -25.15
CA ALA A 38 5.17 -11.45 -24.97
C ALA A 38 4.28 -11.10 -26.17
N SER A 39 2.96 -11.09 -25.98
CA SER A 39 2.01 -10.73 -27.04
C SER A 39 1.90 -9.21 -27.05
N CYS A 40 2.49 -8.60 -28.07
CA CYS A 40 2.46 -7.16 -28.27
C CYS A 40 1.34 -6.73 -29.22
N ALA A 41 0.58 -5.71 -28.82
CA ALA A 41 -0.27 -4.96 -29.71
C ALA A 41 0.11 -3.47 -29.63
N SER A 42 0.40 -2.85 -30.77
CA SER A 42 0.77 -1.44 -30.88
C SER A 42 -0.19 -0.71 -31.81
N PHE A 43 -0.72 0.44 -31.39
CA PHE A 43 -1.61 1.26 -32.21
C PHE A 43 -1.02 2.64 -32.48
N PHE A 44 -1.26 3.12 -33.72
CA PHE A 44 -0.65 4.13 -34.64
C PHE A 44 0.62 3.73 -35.46
N GLY A 45 0.87 2.43 -35.59
CA GLY A 45 1.50 1.80 -36.78
C GLY A 45 3.03 1.82 -36.87
N ILE A 46 3.79 0.83 -36.42
CA ILE A 46 3.59 -0.63 -36.45
C ILE A 46 4.55 -1.23 -35.38
N GLY A 47 4.16 -2.27 -34.65
CA GLY A 47 5.04 -2.97 -33.68
C GLY A 47 4.88 -4.50 -33.68
N ASN A 48 6.01 -5.23 -33.58
CA ASN A 48 6.12 -6.70 -33.47
C ASN A 48 7.45 -7.14 -32.82
N THR A 49 7.78 -6.64 -31.63
CA THR A 49 8.95 -7.07 -30.83
C THR A 49 8.55 -7.15 -29.35
N ALA A 50 9.39 -7.71 -28.47
CA ALA A 50 9.12 -7.85 -27.02
C ALA A 50 8.90 -6.51 -26.27
N SER A 51 9.18 -5.36 -26.92
CA SER A 51 8.90 -4.01 -26.41
C SER A 51 7.81 -3.39 -27.27
N CYS A 52 6.57 -3.42 -26.80
CA CYS A 52 5.43 -2.93 -27.57
C CYS A 52 5.47 -1.41 -27.63
N THR A 53 5.98 -0.90 -28.76
CA THR A 53 6.14 0.54 -28.96
C THR A 53 5.04 1.05 -29.85
N SER A 54 4.38 2.10 -29.38
CA SER A 54 3.38 2.84 -30.13
C SER A 54 3.83 4.29 -30.36
N THR A 55 3.00 5.10 -30.98
CA THR A 55 3.27 5.67 -32.31
C THR A 55 2.85 7.15 -32.42
N VAL A 56 2.46 7.67 -33.62
CA VAL A 56 2.08 9.08 -33.91
C VAL A 56 0.81 9.47 -33.14
N THR A 57 0.99 9.64 -31.83
CA THR A 57 0.05 9.92 -30.75
C THR A 57 -0.46 8.76 -29.85
N SER A 58 0.06 7.53 -30.01
CA SER A 58 0.25 6.41 -29.05
C SER A 58 -0.84 5.60 -28.27
N ILE A 59 -0.95 4.27 -28.46
CA ILE A 59 -1.41 3.28 -27.43
C ILE A 59 -0.62 1.97 -27.54
N ALA A 60 0.02 1.51 -26.47
CA ALA A 60 0.82 0.27 -26.41
C ALA A 60 0.30 -0.72 -25.37
N ILE A 61 0.22 -2.00 -25.75
CA ILE A 61 -0.19 -3.09 -24.88
C ILE A 61 0.82 -4.23 -24.96
N ALA A 62 1.31 -4.65 -23.81
CA ALA A 62 2.31 -5.67 -23.61
C ALA A 62 1.83 -6.74 -22.61
N VAL A 63 1.77 -8.01 -23.04
CA VAL A 63 1.31 -9.11 -22.17
C VAL A 63 2.35 -10.23 -22.13
N GLY A 64 2.89 -10.51 -20.95
CA GLY A 64 3.88 -11.52 -20.66
C GLY A 64 4.74 -11.16 -19.43
N THR A 65 5.39 -12.14 -18.82
CA THR A 65 6.48 -11.87 -17.86
C THR A 65 7.47 -10.89 -18.50
N ASN A 66 7.78 -9.80 -17.82
CA ASN A 66 8.62 -8.68 -18.30
C ASN A 66 8.07 -7.93 -19.52
N ALA A 67 6.76 -7.91 -19.72
CA ALA A 67 6.18 -7.18 -20.83
C ALA A 67 6.33 -5.66 -20.66
N THR A 68 6.68 -4.96 -21.74
CA THR A 68 6.83 -3.50 -21.72
C THR A 68 5.94 -2.82 -22.75
N ALA A 69 5.15 -1.85 -22.30
CA ALA A 69 4.31 -1.02 -23.13
C ALA A 69 4.74 0.45 -23.11
N TYR A 70 5.00 1.00 -24.30
CA TYR A 70 5.36 2.40 -24.50
C TYR A 70 4.35 3.12 -25.40
N ALA A 71 3.65 4.09 -24.82
CA ALA A 71 2.69 4.91 -25.55
C ALA A 71 3.08 6.39 -25.47
N ASN A 72 3.86 6.81 -26.48
CA ASN A 72 4.43 8.14 -26.57
C ASN A 72 3.69 9.05 -27.55
N GLY A 73 2.84 9.94 -27.02
CA GLY A 73 1.94 10.71 -27.85
C GLY A 73 1.07 11.71 -27.10
N LEU A 74 0.33 12.52 -27.86
CA LEU A 74 -0.59 13.52 -27.30
C LEU A 74 -1.73 12.87 -26.46
N PHE A 75 -2.05 11.60 -26.73
CA PHE A 75 -3.00 10.77 -25.99
C PHE A 75 -2.37 9.39 -25.70
N GLY A 76 -1.56 9.28 -24.65
CA GLY A 76 -0.83 8.06 -24.32
C GLY A 76 -1.66 7.06 -23.52
N GLY A 77 -1.67 5.81 -23.97
CA GLY A 77 -2.16 4.67 -23.20
C GLY A 77 -1.17 3.51 -23.21
N ALA A 78 -0.47 3.26 -22.09
CA ALA A 78 0.48 2.17 -21.98
C ALA A 78 0.01 1.12 -20.97
N PHE A 79 0.04 -0.14 -21.37
CA PHE A 79 -0.49 -1.23 -20.56
C PHE A 79 0.43 -2.45 -20.60
N ALA A 80 0.95 -2.84 -19.45
CA ALA A 80 1.87 -3.95 -19.33
C ALA A 80 1.43 -4.96 -18.28
N PHE A 81 1.46 -6.24 -18.62
CA PHE A 81 0.92 -7.29 -17.76
C PHE A 81 1.85 -8.49 -17.67
N GLY A 82 2.27 -8.82 -16.45
CA GLY A 82 3.14 -9.92 -16.06
C GLY A 82 4.05 -9.53 -14.90
N THR A 83 4.56 -10.51 -14.15
CA THR A 83 5.69 -10.26 -13.22
C THR A 83 6.79 -9.50 -13.97
N GLY A 84 7.24 -8.36 -13.44
CA GLY A 84 8.17 -7.45 -14.12
C GLY A 84 7.53 -6.56 -15.20
N ALA A 85 6.21 -6.38 -15.21
CA ALA A 85 5.55 -5.56 -16.22
C ALA A 85 5.84 -4.07 -16.06
N THR A 86 6.02 -3.38 -17.19
CA THR A 86 6.29 -1.93 -17.23
C THR A 86 5.43 -1.22 -18.25
N ALA A 87 4.70 -0.19 -17.82
CA ALA A 87 3.89 0.63 -18.70
C ALA A 87 4.17 2.11 -18.54
N VAL A 88 4.34 2.78 -19.68
CA VAL A 88 4.81 4.16 -19.70
C VAL A 88 4.07 4.98 -20.77
N THR A 89 3.52 6.12 -20.34
CA THR A 89 3.00 7.16 -21.24
C THR A 89 3.81 8.43 -21.19
N SER A 90 3.89 9.14 -22.32
CA SER A 90 4.74 10.33 -22.47
C SER A 90 4.08 11.62 -22.00
N ALA A 91 4.85 12.44 -21.30
CA ALA A 91 4.53 13.83 -20.99
C ALA A 91 4.23 14.68 -22.24
N GLY A 92 3.53 15.80 -22.03
CA GLY A 92 3.08 16.68 -23.11
C GLY A 92 1.89 16.14 -23.88
N GLY A 93 1.40 14.96 -23.49
CA GLY A 93 0.06 14.53 -23.83
C GLY A 93 -0.98 15.24 -22.96
N LEU A 94 -2.13 15.46 -23.58
CA LEU A 94 -3.28 16.06 -22.95
C LEU A 94 -3.95 15.08 -22.01
N PHE A 95 -3.89 13.77 -22.33
CA PHE A 95 -4.38 12.68 -21.51
C PHE A 95 -3.43 11.49 -21.58
N ASN A 96 -2.95 11.03 -20.43
CA ASN A 96 -1.94 10.00 -20.35
C ASN A 96 -2.21 9.01 -19.24
N THR A 97 -2.25 7.73 -19.60
CA THR A 97 -2.51 6.64 -18.68
C THR A 97 -1.53 5.51 -18.85
N ALA A 98 -0.94 5.07 -17.76
CA ALA A 98 -0.08 3.92 -17.77
C ALA A 98 -0.47 2.94 -16.70
N THR A 99 -0.29 1.67 -16.96
CA THR A 99 -0.68 0.62 -16.02
C THR A 99 0.20 -0.59 -16.18
N ALA A 100 0.85 -1.00 -15.09
CA ALA A 100 1.71 -2.15 -15.13
C ALA A 100 1.46 -3.05 -13.97
N LEU A 101 1.22 -4.34 -14.25
CA LEU A 101 0.70 -5.25 -13.25
C LEU A 101 1.44 -6.58 -13.27
N GLY A 102 1.84 -6.99 -12.08
CA GLY A 102 2.59 -8.19 -11.73
C GLY A 102 3.54 -7.90 -10.59
N ASN A 103 4.01 -8.94 -9.89
CA ASN A 103 5.10 -8.79 -8.92
C ASN A 103 6.21 -7.98 -9.58
N ASP A 104 6.67 -6.95 -8.89
CA ASP A 104 7.68 -6.06 -9.44
C ASP A 104 7.21 -5.32 -10.70
N SER A 105 5.99 -4.80 -10.66
CA SER A 105 5.45 -4.01 -11.77
C SER A 105 5.60 -2.51 -11.55
N GLU A 106 5.61 -1.76 -12.64
CA GLU A 106 5.83 -0.32 -12.63
C GLU A 106 4.99 0.41 -13.67
N SER A 107 4.24 1.43 -13.25
CA SER A 107 3.54 2.26 -14.20
C SER A 107 3.56 3.72 -13.90
N VAL A 108 3.67 4.45 -15.02
CA VAL A 108 4.01 5.87 -15.08
C VAL A 108 3.23 6.58 -16.17
N ALA A 109 2.50 7.60 -15.77
CA ALA A 109 1.66 8.37 -16.66
C ALA A 109 1.66 9.82 -16.32
N GLN A 110 1.89 10.61 -17.36
CA GLN A 110 2.34 11.98 -17.25
C GLN A 110 1.63 12.82 -18.30
N GLY A 111 1.10 14.00 -17.99
CA GLY A 111 0.44 14.93 -18.93
C GLY A 111 -0.92 15.43 -18.42
N TYR A 112 -1.38 16.62 -18.85
CA TYR A 112 -2.44 17.48 -18.25
C TYR A 112 -3.66 16.80 -17.58
N LEU A 113 -4.00 15.59 -18.02
CA LEU A 113 -4.78 14.61 -17.28
C LEU A 113 -3.99 13.31 -17.22
N SER A 114 -3.33 13.00 -16.09
CA SER A 114 -2.55 11.78 -16.03
C SER A 114 -2.77 10.87 -14.84
N MET A 115 -2.44 9.60 -15.05
CA MET A 115 -2.95 8.44 -14.33
C MET A 115 -2.06 7.20 -14.43
N ALA A 116 -1.43 6.77 -13.34
CA ALA A 116 -0.61 5.61 -13.33
C ALA A 116 -0.65 4.86 -12.03
N PHE A 117 -0.34 3.60 -12.21
CA PHE A 117 -0.92 2.45 -11.55
C PHE A 117 -0.01 1.25 -11.71
N ALA A 118 0.59 0.79 -10.63
CA ALA A 118 1.23 -0.49 -10.64
C ALA A 118 1.08 -1.27 -9.33
N GLY A 119 1.36 -2.56 -9.44
CA GLY A 119 0.65 -3.58 -8.68
C GLY A 119 1.36 -4.92 -8.71
N GLY A 120 1.93 -5.38 -7.60
CA GLY A 120 2.71 -6.62 -7.48
C GLY A 120 2.28 -7.47 -6.29
N VAL A 121 2.36 -8.80 -6.43
CA VAL A 121 1.83 -9.79 -5.47
C VAL A 121 2.91 -10.57 -4.71
N GLY A 122 2.57 -11.13 -3.54
CA GLY A 122 3.45 -12.03 -2.78
C GLY A 122 4.48 -11.37 -1.85
N GLY A 123 4.33 -10.08 -1.53
CA GLY A 123 5.33 -9.30 -0.80
C GLY A 123 6.40 -8.67 -1.71
N ALA A 124 6.07 -8.53 -3.00
CA ALA A 124 6.94 -8.03 -4.04
C ALA A 124 6.47 -6.65 -4.57
N THR A 125 7.41 -5.93 -5.19
CA THR A 125 7.27 -4.51 -5.57
C THR A 125 6.08 -4.18 -6.46
N SER A 126 5.54 -2.98 -6.27
CA SER A 126 4.37 -2.53 -7.02
C SER A 126 4.30 -1.03 -7.22
N SER A 127 4.59 -0.57 -8.43
CA SER A 127 4.57 0.76 -9.06
C SER A 127 3.27 1.57 -8.92
N ALA A 128 3.11 2.79 -9.40
CA ALA A 128 1.92 3.55 -9.85
C ALA A 128 2.43 4.99 -9.94
N LEU A 129 2.03 5.92 -10.80
CA LEU A 129 2.64 7.27 -10.99
C LEU A 129 1.81 8.10 -11.96
N ALA A 130 0.60 8.49 -11.58
CA ALA A 130 -0.32 9.34 -12.36
C ALA A 130 0.15 10.80 -12.60
N GLY A 131 -0.79 11.69 -12.91
CA GLY A 131 -0.79 13.16 -12.99
C GLY A 131 0.48 13.96 -13.18
N ASP A 132 0.27 15.25 -12.94
CA ASP A 132 1.24 16.26 -12.60
C ASP A 132 0.45 17.43 -11.99
N PRO A 133 1.00 18.28 -11.14
CA PRO A 133 0.22 19.31 -10.42
C PRO A 133 -0.55 20.32 -11.30
N ALA A 134 0.02 20.65 -12.47
CA ALA A 134 -0.58 21.51 -13.50
C ALA A 134 -1.50 20.73 -14.42
N ASP A 135 -1.27 19.42 -14.41
CA ASP A 135 -2.32 18.51 -14.68
C ASP A 135 -3.34 18.76 -13.57
N PHE A 136 -4.47 19.23 -14.00
CA PHE A 136 -5.70 18.96 -13.31
C PHE A 136 -5.89 17.45 -13.53
N GLY A 137 -5.15 16.66 -12.77
CA GLY A 137 -4.59 15.43 -13.29
C GLY A 137 -3.46 14.98 -12.37
N ASN A 138 -3.48 13.76 -11.87
CA ASN A 138 -3.10 13.55 -10.48
C ASN A 138 -1.96 12.53 -10.21
N ILE A 139 -0.65 12.81 -10.02
CA ILE A 139 0.47 11.86 -9.70
C ILE A 139 0.42 10.87 -8.61
N ALA A 140 0.62 9.62 -9.03
CA ALA A 140 0.29 8.39 -8.38
C ALA A 140 1.32 7.32 -8.09
N VAL A 141 2.59 7.66 -7.83
CA VAL A 141 3.60 6.85 -7.09
C VAL A 141 3.07 5.73 -6.18
N ASN A 142 2.84 4.49 -6.63
CA ASN A 142 2.89 3.21 -5.87
C ASN A 142 4.21 2.51 -6.11
N LEU A 143 4.84 1.78 -5.18
CA LEU A 143 6.21 1.22 -5.30
C LEU A 143 6.57 0.29 -4.11
N SER A 144 5.92 -0.85 -4.13
CA SER A 144 5.72 -1.68 -2.96
C SER A 144 6.71 -2.79 -2.57
N ASN A 145 7.87 -2.54 -1.95
CA ASN A 145 8.84 -3.64 -1.77
C ASN A 145 8.64 -4.75 -0.72
N GLN A 146 7.60 -4.72 0.10
CA GLN A 146 7.32 -5.85 0.99
C GLN A 146 5.81 -6.14 0.83
N GLY A 147 5.07 -6.47 1.87
CA GLY A 147 4.89 -5.39 2.83
C GLY A 147 4.72 -4.05 2.12
N THR A 148 5.70 -3.16 2.27
CA THR A 148 5.81 -1.82 1.70
C THR A 148 4.99 -1.61 0.47
N HIS A 149 4.01 -0.71 0.36
CA HIS A 149 3.35 -0.23 -0.88
C HIS A 149 3.79 1.20 -1.14
N ILE A 150 3.71 1.74 -2.37
CA ILE A 150 3.57 3.20 -2.55
C ILE A 150 2.09 3.45 -2.97
N SER A 151 1.68 4.64 -3.28
CA SER A 151 0.43 5.08 -3.89
C SER A 151 0.42 6.56 -3.73
N SER A 152 -0.04 7.19 -4.79
CA SER A 152 0.17 8.60 -4.95
C SER A 152 -1.05 9.13 -5.69
N ALA A 153 -1.30 10.41 -5.73
CA ALA A 153 -2.17 11.05 -6.72
C ALA A 153 -1.89 12.54 -6.52
N THR A 154 -1.28 13.28 -7.50
CA THR A 154 -0.66 14.67 -7.68
C THR A 154 -1.21 15.57 -8.81
N GLY A 155 -2.18 16.44 -8.55
CA GLY A 155 -2.89 17.13 -9.63
C GLY A 155 -4.00 18.05 -9.26
N LEU A 156 -4.01 19.25 -9.83
CA LEU A 156 -4.51 20.48 -9.21
C LEU A 156 -5.30 20.23 -7.93
N GLY A 157 -4.55 19.81 -6.94
CA GLY A 157 -3.07 19.64 -6.93
C GLY A 157 -2.68 18.44 -6.13
N ASN A 158 -3.56 17.47 -6.06
CA ASN A 158 -3.59 16.47 -4.99
C ASN A 158 -2.50 15.54 -5.27
N LEU A 159 -1.47 15.37 -4.41
CA LEU A 159 -0.19 14.63 -4.43
C LEU A 159 -0.03 13.58 -3.35
N SER A 160 -0.25 12.31 -3.67
CA SER A 160 -0.05 11.22 -2.73
C SER A 160 1.33 10.67 -2.92
N VAL A 161 1.93 9.97 -1.96
CA VAL A 161 3.27 9.38 -2.06
C VAL A 161 3.44 8.37 -0.93
N ASN A 162 3.20 7.10 -1.20
CA ASN A 162 3.37 6.01 -0.24
C ASN A 162 4.77 5.48 -0.11
N PHE A 163 5.75 6.35 0.06
CA PHE A 163 7.10 6.01 -0.27
C PHE A 163 7.84 5.08 0.70
N LEU A 164 8.11 3.86 0.24
CA LEU A 164 8.70 2.79 1.04
C LEU A 164 7.97 2.65 2.37
N GLY A 165 6.71 3.08 2.32
CA GLY A 165 5.81 2.99 3.40
C GLY A 165 5.42 1.55 3.45
N ASN A 166 5.64 0.92 4.58
CA ASN A 166 4.83 -0.25 4.89
C ASN A 166 3.49 0.24 5.41
N GLY A 167 2.77 0.85 4.49
CA GLY A 167 1.57 1.65 4.68
C GLY A 167 1.00 2.04 3.34
N SER A 168 -0.01 2.90 3.37
CA SER A 168 -0.66 3.51 2.22
C SER A 168 -0.54 5.03 2.29
N VAL A 169 -0.66 5.69 1.15
CA VAL A 169 -0.60 7.15 1.06
C VAL A 169 -1.45 7.66 -0.02
N VAL A 170 -2.20 8.66 0.40
CA VAL A 170 -3.35 9.16 -0.27
C VAL A 170 -3.40 10.66 -0.05
N ALA A 171 -3.64 11.37 -1.13
CA ALA A 171 -3.67 12.81 -1.18
C ALA A 171 -4.62 13.19 -2.28
N VAL A 172 -5.70 13.77 -1.81
CA VAL A 172 -6.92 13.76 -2.59
C VAL A 172 -7.74 14.95 -2.14
N GLY A 173 -7.90 15.93 -3.03
CA GLY A 173 -8.78 17.07 -2.83
C GLY A 173 -8.54 18.16 -3.85
N ASN A 174 -8.23 19.38 -3.43
CA ASN A 174 -7.80 20.43 -4.35
C ASN A 174 -6.51 21.04 -3.83
N GLY A 175 -5.41 20.44 -4.25
CA GLY A 175 -4.08 20.84 -3.81
C GLY A 175 -3.60 20.05 -2.60
N ASP A 176 -4.12 18.85 -2.45
CA ASP A 176 -3.88 18.05 -1.26
C ASP A 176 -2.56 17.29 -1.34
N VAL A 177 -1.97 16.92 -0.23
CA VAL A 177 -0.63 16.36 -0.24
C VAL A 177 -0.45 15.34 0.86
N GLY A 178 -0.36 14.08 0.49
CA GLY A 178 -0.28 12.92 1.34
C GLY A 178 1.07 12.28 1.13
N VAL A 179 1.82 12.10 2.21
CA VAL A 179 3.21 11.67 2.15
C VAL A 179 3.51 10.76 3.34
N ASN A 180 3.66 9.46 3.12
CA ASN A 180 4.25 8.52 4.09
C ASN A 180 5.58 8.03 3.54
N VAL A 181 6.58 8.08 4.42
CA VAL A 181 7.98 7.94 4.04
C VAL A 181 8.69 7.10 5.06
N GLY A 182 9.03 5.86 4.66
CA GLY A 182 9.67 4.87 5.54
C GLY A 182 8.89 4.65 6.83
N ALA A 183 7.66 5.14 6.83
CA ALA A 183 6.76 5.00 7.92
C ALA A 183 6.09 3.66 7.73
N THR A 184 5.78 3.07 8.85
CA THR A 184 4.79 2.01 8.84
C THR A 184 3.46 2.66 9.20
N GLY A 185 2.41 2.31 8.48
CA GLY A 185 1.12 2.96 8.62
C GLY A 185 0.88 4.12 7.65
N ASP A 186 -0.34 4.63 7.72
CA ASP A 186 -0.95 5.33 6.59
C ASP A 186 -0.83 6.84 6.70
N VAL A 187 -0.77 7.48 5.52
CA VAL A 187 -0.86 8.93 5.41
C VAL A 187 -1.98 9.34 4.47
N LEU A 188 -2.89 10.14 5.00
CA LEU A 188 -4.08 10.57 4.31
C LEU A 188 -4.22 12.09 4.37
N ALA A 189 -4.05 12.74 3.24
CA ALA A 189 -4.28 14.17 3.07
C ALA A 189 -5.54 14.42 2.26
N GLU A 190 -6.51 15.08 2.86
CA GLU A 190 -7.86 15.20 2.30
C GLU A 190 -8.53 16.52 2.65
N GLY A 191 -9.03 17.23 1.63
CA GLY A 191 -9.66 18.54 1.74
C GLY A 191 -9.32 19.52 0.61
N ILE A 192 -9.14 20.79 0.97
CA ILE A 192 -8.76 21.84 0.03
C ILE A 192 -7.46 22.36 0.57
N LEU A 193 -6.37 22.06 -0.13
CA LEU A 193 -5.02 22.38 0.30
C LEU A 193 -4.68 21.68 1.62
N SER A 194 -5.17 20.45 1.80
CA SER A 194 -4.92 19.63 2.98
C SER A 194 -3.64 18.83 2.85
N ASN A 195 -2.90 18.69 3.95
CA ASN A 195 -1.61 18.00 3.96
C ASN A 195 -1.54 16.97 5.07
N ALA A 196 -1.09 15.77 4.76
CA ALA A 196 -0.76 14.76 5.75
C ALA A 196 0.62 14.19 5.47
N THR A 197 1.40 14.03 6.54
CA THR A 197 2.81 13.68 6.42
C THR A 197 3.26 12.75 7.57
N SER A 198 3.71 11.53 7.27
CA SER A 198 4.30 10.61 8.27
C SER A 198 5.75 10.29 7.93
N LEU A 199 6.64 10.51 8.90
CA LEU A 199 8.09 10.48 8.70
C LEU A 199 8.81 9.62 9.75
N PHE A 200 9.42 8.51 9.29
CA PHE A 200 10.27 7.60 10.10
C PHE A 200 9.60 7.09 11.36
N GLY A 201 8.28 7.05 11.28
CA GLY A 201 7.41 6.67 12.36
C GLY A 201 6.73 5.35 12.08
N SER A 202 5.87 4.99 13.01
CA SER A 202 4.86 3.97 12.80
C SER A 202 3.47 4.55 12.98
N ALA A 203 3.32 5.81 12.57
CA ALA A 203 2.17 6.64 12.88
C ALA A 203 1.17 6.69 11.74
N THR A 204 -0.10 6.78 12.14
CA THR A 204 -1.20 7.11 11.25
C THR A 204 -1.38 8.62 11.26
N VAL A 205 -1.24 9.25 10.10
CA VAL A 205 -1.32 10.71 9.96
C VAL A 205 -2.41 11.09 8.99
N ILE A 206 -3.37 11.87 9.49
CA ILE A 206 -4.64 12.15 8.82
C ILE A 206 -4.89 13.66 8.85
N ALA A 207 -4.87 14.32 7.71
CA ALA A 207 -5.46 15.64 7.57
C ALA A 207 -6.78 15.51 6.85
N LYS A 208 -7.86 15.50 7.62
CA LYS A 208 -9.22 15.23 7.17
C LYS A 208 -10.20 15.84 8.17
N GLY A 209 -11.21 16.55 7.69
CA GLY A 209 -12.25 17.05 8.59
C GLY A 209 -13.34 16.02 8.90
N ALA A 210 -13.64 15.81 10.18
CA ALA A 210 -14.65 14.84 10.64
C ALA A 210 -16.11 15.28 10.43
N SER A 211 -16.38 16.60 10.35
CA SER A 211 -17.74 17.19 10.18
C SER A 211 -17.84 18.26 9.07
N GLY A 212 -16.81 18.40 8.23
CA GLY A 212 -16.70 19.35 7.10
C GLY A 212 -15.32 19.26 6.41
N PRO A 213 -15.07 19.88 5.23
CA PRO A 213 -13.77 19.78 4.57
C PRO A 213 -12.67 20.38 5.45
N ALA A 214 -11.56 19.66 5.58
CA ALA A 214 -10.33 20.30 6.02
C ALA A 214 -9.96 21.30 4.93
N VAL A 215 -9.90 22.57 5.29
CA VAL A 215 -9.46 23.62 4.37
C VAL A 215 -8.16 24.11 4.96
N LEU A 216 -7.06 23.91 4.25
CA LEU A 216 -5.73 24.18 4.79
C LEU A 216 -5.45 23.35 6.07
N GLY A 217 -5.96 22.12 6.13
CA GLY A 217 -5.71 21.22 7.25
C GLY A 217 -4.33 20.58 7.12
N TRP A 218 -3.60 20.44 8.23
CA TRP A 218 -2.28 19.85 8.21
C TRP A 218 -2.01 18.92 9.38
N ALA A 219 -1.79 17.64 9.08
CA ALA A 219 -1.39 16.62 10.03
C ALA A 219 0.04 16.16 9.76
N PHE A 220 0.85 16.04 10.82
CA PHE A 220 2.20 15.52 10.68
C PHE A 220 2.69 14.69 11.87
N ASP A 221 3.42 13.62 11.58
CA ASP A 221 4.15 12.83 12.57
C ASP A 221 5.64 12.71 12.21
N VAL A 222 6.49 12.91 13.21
CA VAL A 222 7.95 12.95 13.06
C VAL A 222 8.66 12.18 14.16
N LEU A 223 9.40 11.14 13.77
CA LEU A 223 10.12 10.23 14.69
C LEU A 223 9.21 9.65 15.76
N GLY A 224 7.96 9.49 15.35
CA GLY A 224 6.85 9.13 16.18
C GLY A 224 6.57 7.66 16.07
N THR A 225 6.48 6.96 17.21
CA THR A 225 6.18 5.54 17.19
C THR A 225 4.76 5.33 17.74
N GLY A 226 3.87 4.80 16.90
CA GLY A 226 2.48 4.50 17.27
C GLY A 226 1.65 5.74 17.58
N ASN A 227 1.98 6.88 16.97
CA ASN A 227 1.20 8.10 17.13
C ASN A 227 -0.01 8.12 16.18
N VAL A 228 -1.04 8.85 16.59
CA VAL A 228 -2.20 9.20 15.75
C VAL A 228 -2.28 10.72 15.70
N VAL A 229 -2.12 11.27 14.50
CA VAL A 229 -2.13 12.72 14.30
C VAL A 229 -3.25 13.08 13.34
N GLU A 230 -4.20 13.89 13.80
CA GLU A 230 -5.40 14.25 13.07
C GLU A 230 -5.64 15.76 12.99
N ALA A 231 -5.58 16.32 11.80
CA ALA A 231 -6.04 17.67 11.52
C ALA A 231 -7.47 17.64 10.96
N GLY A 232 -8.40 18.00 11.84
CA GLY A 232 -9.86 17.93 11.71
C GLY A 232 -10.50 19.09 10.94
N ALA A 233 -11.81 19.27 11.13
CA ALA A 233 -12.62 20.16 10.31
C ALA A 233 -12.36 21.64 10.63
N GLY A 234 -12.41 22.48 9.60
CA GLY A 234 -12.30 23.93 9.72
C GLY A 234 -11.06 24.48 9.02
N PRO A 235 -11.05 25.80 8.76
CA PRO A 235 -9.90 26.42 8.13
C PRO A 235 -8.72 26.38 9.09
N LEU A 236 -7.55 25.94 8.61
CA LEU A 236 -6.29 25.97 9.36
C LEU A 236 -6.28 25.12 10.64
N ALA A 237 -6.79 23.89 10.55
CA ALA A 237 -6.57 22.89 11.58
C ALA A 237 -5.16 22.30 11.42
N ILE A 238 -4.28 22.49 12.41
CA ILE A 238 -2.92 21.96 12.39
C ILE A 238 -2.72 21.02 13.58
N ALA A 239 -2.32 19.79 13.30
CA ALA A 239 -2.01 18.75 14.26
C ALA A 239 -0.61 18.18 14.01
N GLY A 240 0.19 18.02 15.07
CA GLY A 240 1.59 17.64 14.93
C GLY A 240 2.17 16.89 16.11
N SER A 241 2.99 15.88 15.80
CA SER A 241 3.71 15.07 16.79
C SER A 241 5.20 14.96 16.48
N ILE A 242 6.06 15.13 17.50
CA ILE A 242 7.54 15.12 17.39
C ILE A 242 8.18 14.38 18.57
N LEU A 243 8.97 13.33 18.28
CA LEU A 243 9.67 12.51 19.28
C LEU A 243 8.72 11.92 20.34
N GLN A 244 7.48 11.70 19.93
CA GLN A 244 6.45 11.16 20.80
C GLN A 244 6.25 9.68 20.52
N THR A 245 5.79 8.99 21.55
CA THR A 245 5.40 7.59 21.46
C THR A 245 3.97 7.48 21.99
N GLY A 246 3.07 6.90 21.18
CA GLY A 246 1.67 6.67 21.56
C GLY A 246 0.82 7.94 21.74
N ALA A 247 1.24 9.07 21.17
CA ALA A 247 0.51 10.33 21.28
C ALA A 247 -0.72 10.35 20.36
N VAL A 248 -1.82 10.92 20.85
CA VAL A 248 -3.01 11.24 20.06
C VAL A 248 -3.12 12.76 19.98
N VAL A 249 -2.90 13.31 18.79
CA VAL A 249 -2.89 14.75 18.55
C VAL A 249 -3.98 15.09 17.55
N THR A 250 -5.09 15.63 18.04
CA THR A 250 -6.24 15.99 17.20
C THR A 250 -6.50 17.49 17.24
N LYS A 251 -6.79 18.09 16.09
CA LYS A 251 -7.18 19.50 16.00
C LYS A 251 -8.50 19.68 15.25
N GLU A 252 -9.55 20.06 15.97
CA GLU A 252 -10.84 20.46 15.39
C GLU A 252 -11.03 21.98 15.43
N GLY A 253 -11.52 22.55 14.34
CA GLY A 253 -11.62 23.98 14.10
C GLY A 253 -10.26 24.65 13.82
N PRO A 254 -10.24 25.96 13.59
CA PRO A 254 -9.00 26.71 13.38
C PRO A 254 -8.03 26.61 14.54
N GLY A 255 -6.74 26.51 14.27
CA GLY A 255 -5.66 26.65 15.25
C GLY A 255 -4.66 25.50 15.24
N ILE A 256 -3.86 25.42 16.30
CA ILE A 256 -2.70 24.53 16.36
C ILE A 256 -2.77 23.64 17.58
N ASN A 257 -2.59 22.33 17.38
CA ASN A 257 -2.33 21.36 18.42
C ASN A 257 -1.00 20.66 18.14
N LEU A 258 0.02 21.01 18.92
CA LEU A 258 1.29 20.31 18.98
C LEU A 258 1.41 19.72 20.37
N THR A 259 1.90 18.50 20.48
CA THR A 259 2.06 17.81 21.77
C THR A 259 2.74 18.71 22.81
N GLY A 260 1.95 19.37 23.68
CA GLY A 260 2.42 20.32 24.72
C GLY A 260 2.22 21.82 24.48
N LEU A 261 1.77 22.29 23.32
CA LEU A 261 1.44 23.71 23.05
C LEU A 261 0.15 23.81 22.23
N VAL A 262 -0.87 24.46 22.81
CA VAL A 262 -2.18 24.63 22.18
C VAL A 262 -2.57 26.10 22.18
N VAL A 263 -2.87 26.63 21.00
CA VAL A 263 -3.23 28.04 20.80
C VAL A 263 -4.48 28.10 19.91
N GLY A 264 -5.44 28.97 20.28
CA GLY A 264 -6.66 29.20 19.48
C GLY A 264 -7.86 28.32 19.85
N GLY A 265 -8.10 28.04 21.12
CA GLY A 265 -9.31 27.34 21.58
C GLY A 265 -9.31 25.82 21.36
N ALA A 266 -8.18 25.23 20.98
CA ALA A 266 -8.02 23.79 20.98
C ALA A 266 -7.88 23.25 22.42
N ALA A 267 -8.42 22.06 22.65
CA ALA A 267 -8.18 21.31 23.88
C ALA A 267 -6.83 20.57 23.73
N ALA A 268 -5.87 20.87 24.60
CA ALA A 268 -4.74 19.97 24.79
C ALA A 268 -5.30 18.68 25.37
N VAL A 269 -5.34 17.61 24.59
CA VAL A 269 -5.50 16.27 25.15
C VAL A 269 -4.16 15.98 25.83
N GLY A 270 -4.02 16.45 27.06
CA GLY A 270 -2.88 16.10 27.89
C GLY A 270 -2.88 14.58 27.97
N ASN A 271 -1.74 13.97 27.69
CA ASN A 271 -1.51 12.57 28.04
C ASN A 271 -1.98 12.43 29.49
N ALA A 272 -3.11 11.76 29.71
CA ALA A 272 -3.45 11.27 31.02
C ALA A 272 -2.33 10.29 31.31
N LYS A 273 -1.28 10.79 31.99
CA LYS A 273 -0.16 10.03 32.48
C LYS A 273 -0.80 8.81 33.11
N ALA A 274 -0.61 7.64 32.48
CA ALA A 274 -1.08 6.39 33.05
C ALA A 274 -0.67 6.43 34.52
N ALA A 275 -1.65 6.52 35.40
CA ALA A 275 -1.39 6.61 36.83
C ALA A 275 -0.46 5.44 37.13
N ALA A 276 0.75 5.75 37.61
CA ALA A 276 1.68 4.72 38.02
C ALA A 276 0.89 3.75 38.89
N ALA A 277 0.80 2.49 38.46
CA ALA A 277 0.08 1.47 39.19
C ALA A 277 0.55 1.57 40.64
N ALA A 278 -0.38 1.94 41.55
CA ALA A 278 -0.10 1.92 42.96
C ALA A 278 0.48 0.53 43.28
N PRO A 279 1.56 0.43 44.08
CA PRO A 279 2.10 -0.86 44.45
C PRO A 279 0.95 -1.70 44.99
N HIS A 280 0.75 -2.89 44.40
CA HIS A 280 -0.16 -3.87 44.93
C HIS A 280 0.24 -4.11 46.39
N ALA A 281 -0.48 -3.47 47.31
CA ALA A 281 -0.49 -3.89 48.70
C ALA A 281 -0.93 -5.35 48.66
N ALA A 282 -0.01 -6.24 49.03
CA ALA A 282 -0.27 -7.65 49.19
C ALA A 282 -1.41 -7.80 50.19
N GLY A 283 -2.63 -7.90 49.67
CA GLY A 283 -3.81 -8.24 50.44
C GLY A 283 -3.59 -9.64 50.98
N ALA A 284 -3.32 -9.72 52.28
CA ALA A 284 -3.29 -10.96 53.02
C ALA A 284 -4.58 -11.73 52.73
N ARG A 285 -4.45 -12.89 52.07
CA ARG A 285 -5.53 -13.87 51.94
C ARG A 285 -5.93 -14.31 53.35
N SER A 286 -7.01 -13.74 53.86
CA SER A 286 -7.79 -14.34 54.94
C SER A 286 -8.38 -15.65 54.41
N VAL A 287 -7.83 -16.77 54.85
CA VAL A 287 -8.40 -18.10 54.66
C VAL A 287 -9.63 -18.19 55.56
N THR A 288 -10.81 -17.88 55.02
CA THR A 288 -12.07 -18.20 55.68
C THR A 288 -12.40 -19.66 55.36
N ALA A 289 -12.18 -20.51 56.37
CA ALA A 289 -12.57 -21.91 56.38
C ALA A 289 -14.09 -22.07 56.14
N VAL A 290 -14.46 -22.79 55.08
CA VAL A 290 -15.83 -23.28 54.90
C VAL A 290 -15.99 -24.53 55.76
N ALA A 291 -16.69 -24.36 56.88
CA ALA A 291 -17.08 -25.44 57.75
C ALA A 291 -18.19 -26.30 57.10
N HIS A 292 -17.93 -27.61 57.05
CA HIS A 292 -18.92 -28.65 56.78
C HIS A 292 -20.13 -28.50 57.71
N ARG A 293 -21.34 -28.44 57.14
CA ARG A 293 -22.59 -28.69 57.88
C ARG A 293 -23.21 -29.98 57.37
N ALA A 294 -23.19 -30.98 58.25
CA ALA A 294 -23.82 -32.27 58.08
C ALA A 294 -25.35 -32.13 57.94
N ARG A 295 -25.94 -32.98 57.09
CA ARG A 295 -27.35 -33.29 57.08
C ARG A 295 -27.64 -34.35 58.15
N ALA A 296 -28.81 -34.21 58.77
CA ALA A 296 -29.51 -35.22 59.54
C ALA A 296 -29.89 -36.43 58.67
#